data_AF-D3G1B4-F1
#
_entry.id   AF-D3G1B4-F1
#
_cell.length_a   1.000
_cell.length_b   1.000
_cell.length_c   1.000
_cell.angle_alpha   90.00
_cell.angle_beta   90.00
_cell.angle_gamma   90.00
#
_symmetry.space_group_name_H-M   'P 1'
#
loop_
_entity.id
_entity.type
_entity.pdbx_description
1 polymer ?
#
loop_
_entity_poly.entity_id
_entity_poly.type
_entity_poly.pdbx_seq_one_letter_code
_entity_poly.pdbx_strand_id
1 'polypeptide(L)'
;MNNKHGVNFYIEDNKPVQYKEYINGLVAKEKYVPTDTFIMFSLHMMKDEELIWYLLNNIENYSEVFEEVLKGLYKHNKFDALNQFMSFLSDKMNEKHPEFVQTFFTSMAKHIKLQNSTPNELTQQLNAITQKVEQINYAEAAVFNKLFYALINKLNLNEKASVPTTIYVLRKVMESDYLREKNSNEIKAIFETILTNCDNDWVDKAIMRRRPKASKVQTPMLPPGTIHYKQTLADHHVVIMEVPKQLRNVRLGKIEVGEVGHPKLVVIFTLNKELTIIDMRVAAVPNVPVDFDTPLFKFPYNNVFRDCGVCWPDKNMTLKSLVHLPMVIDLFFNSPYSQDILGTHRVEDFINKEFDDKQLVPNELTLKNI
;
A
#
# COMPACT_ATOMS: atom_id res chain seq x y z
N MET A 1 -21.78 68.20 -55.40
CA MET A 1 -21.26 68.65 -54.10
C MET A 1 -21.49 67.51 -53.11
N ASN A 2 -20.43 66.90 -52.55
CA ASN A 2 -20.57 65.84 -51.57
C ASN A 2 -20.93 66.46 -50.22
N ASN A 3 -22.16 66.25 -49.75
CA ASN A 3 -22.55 66.60 -48.38
C ASN A 3 -21.73 65.75 -47.42
N LYS A 4 -20.74 66.35 -46.75
CA LYS A 4 -20.03 65.69 -45.65
C LYS A 4 -20.87 65.82 -44.39
N HIS A 5 -21.44 64.71 -43.95
CA HIS A 5 -21.97 64.56 -42.60
C HIS A 5 -20.86 64.12 -41.66
N GLY A 6 -20.73 64.81 -40.54
CA GLY A 6 -19.77 64.50 -39.49
C GLY A 6 -20.44 64.59 -38.13
N VAL A 7 -20.02 63.72 -37.20
CA VAL A 7 -20.46 63.71 -35.81
C VAL A 7 -19.23 63.79 -34.93
N ASN A 8 -19.21 64.76 -34.02
CA ASN A 8 -18.16 64.90 -33.02
C ASN A 8 -18.76 64.74 -31.62
N PHE A 9 -18.03 64.02 -30.76
CA PHE A 9 -18.34 63.84 -29.34
C PHE A 9 -17.26 64.50 -28.51
N TYR A 10 -17.65 65.28 -27.51
CA TYR A 10 -16.75 65.86 -26.52
C TYR A 10 -17.11 65.28 -25.16
N ILE A 11 -16.14 64.61 -24.53
CA ILE A 11 -16.28 63.95 -23.24
C ILE A 11 -15.41 64.69 -22.23
N GLU A 12 -16.03 65.26 -21.21
CA GLU A 12 -15.37 65.80 -20.02
C GLU A 12 -15.88 65.04 -18.80
N ASP A 13 -15.00 64.74 -17.85
CA ASP A 13 -15.35 63.96 -16.66
C ASP A 13 -16.54 64.57 -15.91
N ASN A 14 -17.54 63.72 -15.63
CA ASN A 14 -18.78 64.07 -14.94
C ASN A 14 -19.64 65.17 -15.62
N LYS A 15 -19.43 65.46 -16.90
CA LYS A 15 -20.30 66.37 -17.68
C LYS A 15 -21.04 65.61 -18.78
N PRO A 16 -22.28 66.04 -19.11
CA PRO A 16 -23.01 65.48 -20.24
C PRO A 16 -22.19 65.56 -21.53
N VAL A 17 -22.17 64.47 -22.29
CA VAL A 17 -21.46 64.38 -23.56
C VAL A 17 -22.17 65.27 -24.58
N GLN A 18 -21.44 66.20 -25.17
CA GLN A 18 -21.97 67.09 -26.19
C GLN A 18 -21.93 66.38 -27.55
N TYR A 19 -23.11 66.17 -28.13
CA TYR A 19 -23.31 65.65 -29.48
C TYR A 19 -23.56 66.83 -30.43
N LYS A 20 -22.71 66.98 -31.44
CA LYS A 20 -22.89 67.96 -32.53
C LYS A 20 -22.98 67.27 -33.87
N GLU A 21 -24.07 67.54 -34.58
CA GLU A 21 -24.32 67.08 -35.95
C GLU A 21 -23.99 68.21 -36.93
N TYR A 22 -23.12 67.93 -37.90
CA TYR A 22 -22.70 68.92 -38.90
C TYR A 22 -23.32 68.60 -40.28
N ILE A 23 -23.83 69.63 -40.94
CA ILE A 23 -24.30 69.59 -42.33
C ILE A 23 -23.58 70.70 -43.09
N ASN A 24 -22.72 70.31 -44.04
CA ASN A 24 -21.91 71.25 -44.84
C ASN A 24 -21.03 72.18 -43.99
N GLY A 25 -20.49 71.66 -42.88
CA GLY A 25 -19.61 72.40 -41.96
C GLY A 25 -20.32 73.30 -40.94
N LEU A 26 -21.65 73.44 -41.04
CA LEU A 26 -22.46 74.16 -40.06
C LEU A 26 -23.08 73.18 -39.05
N VAL A 27 -23.15 73.59 -37.77
CA VAL A 27 -23.82 72.81 -36.73
C VAL A 27 -25.32 72.85 -36.99
N ALA A 28 -25.89 71.72 -37.39
CA ALA A 28 -27.31 71.59 -37.66
C ALA A 28 -28.10 71.22 -36.39
N LYS A 29 -27.47 70.49 -35.46
CA LYS A 29 -28.10 70.02 -34.23
C LYS A 29 -27.08 69.85 -33.13
N GLU A 30 -27.45 70.29 -31.94
CA GLU A 30 -26.67 70.11 -30.72
C GLU A 30 -27.55 69.48 -29.64
N LYS A 31 -27.05 68.42 -29.01
CA LYS A 31 -27.71 67.75 -27.88
C LYS A 31 -26.70 67.42 -26.80
N TYR A 32 -27.16 67.40 -25.55
CA TYR A 32 -26.42 66.92 -24.41
C TYR A 32 -26.97 65.55 -24.04
N VAL A 33 -26.10 64.55 -23.97
CA VAL A 33 -26.45 63.19 -23.58
C VAL A 33 -25.79 62.89 -22.24
N PRO A 34 -26.52 62.39 -21.23
CA PRO A 34 -25.90 61.92 -20.00
C PRO A 34 -24.77 60.93 -20.28
N THR A 35 -23.66 61.05 -19.57
CA THR A 35 -22.42 60.28 -19.82
C THR A 35 -22.65 58.79 -19.71
N ASP A 36 -23.45 58.36 -18.74
CA ASP A 36 -23.88 56.97 -18.54
C ASP A 36 -24.64 56.42 -19.75
N THR A 37 -25.56 57.21 -20.30
CA THR A 37 -26.35 56.85 -21.49
C THR A 37 -25.46 56.73 -22.71
N PHE A 38 -24.50 57.66 -22.87
CA PHE A 38 -23.53 57.62 -23.96
C PHE A 38 -22.60 56.41 -23.86
N ILE A 39 -22.09 56.11 -22.66
CA ILE A 39 -21.26 54.93 -22.41
C ILE A 39 -22.04 53.67 -22.73
N MET A 40 -23.27 53.52 -22.21
CA MET A 40 -24.12 52.36 -22.48
C MET A 40 -24.39 52.20 -23.97
N PHE A 41 -24.70 53.29 -24.68
CA PHE A 41 -24.89 53.25 -26.13
C PHE A 41 -23.61 52.81 -26.86
N SER A 42 -22.46 53.36 -26.47
CA SER A 42 -21.17 53.01 -27.05
C SER A 42 -20.82 51.54 -26.83
N LEU A 43 -21.07 51.02 -25.62
CA LEU A 43 -20.90 49.61 -25.28
C LEU A 43 -21.83 48.70 -26.10
N HIS A 44 -23.07 49.11 -26.37
CA HIS A 44 -24.01 48.35 -27.21
C HIS A 44 -23.64 48.37 -28.70
N MET A 45 -22.86 49.36 -29.15
CA MET A 45 -22.38 49.44 -30.53
C MET A 45 -21.07 48.67 -30.74
N MET A 46 -20.33 48.38 -29.67
CA MET A 46 -19.15 47.52 -29.72
C MET A 46 -19.55 46.07 -29.94
N LYS A 47 -18.74 45.33 -30.70
CA LYS A 47 -18.88 43.88 -30.76
C LYS A 47 -18.51 43.28 -29.40
N ASP A 48 -19.22 42.25 -28.96
CA ASP A 48 -18.96 41.56 -27.69
C ASP A 48 -17.48 41.18 -27.52
N GLU A 49 -16.86 40.75 -28.62
CA GLU A 49 -15.44 40.36 -28.68
C GLU A 49 -14.50 41.53 -28.37
N GLU A 50 -14.77 42.71 -28.93
CA GLU A 50 -13.97 43.93 -28.74
C GLU A 50 -14.14 44.49 -27.33
N LEU A 51 -15.37 44.45 -26.81
CA LEU A 51 -15.66 44.86 -25.45
C LEU A 51 -14.95 43.95 -24.45
N ILE A 52 -15.04 42.63 -24.63
CA ILE A 52 -14.31 41.69 -23.78
C ILE A 52 -12.82 42.00 -23.89
N TRP A 53 -12.25 42.07 -25.10
CA TRP A 53 -10.82 42.37 -25.29
C TRP A 53 -10.38 43.66 -24.60
N TYR A 54 -11.20 44.71 -24.67
CA TYR A 54 -10.95 45.97 -23.98
C TYR A 54 -10.95 45.79 -22.46
N LEU A 55 -11.95 45.11 -21.90
CA LEU A 55 -11.99 44.80 -20.46
C LEU A 55 -10.77 43.95 -20.06
N LEU A 56 -10.30 43.06 -20.93
CA LEU A 56 -9.19 42.17 -20.61
C LEU A 56 -7.83 42.86 -20.67
N ASN A 57 -7.67 43.95 -21.42
CA ASN A 57 -6.37 44.62 -21.53
C ASN A 57 -6.22 45.82 -20.60
N ASN A 58 -7.33 46.30 -20.03
CA ASN A 58 -7.33 47.53 -19.24
C ASN A 58 -7.68 47.29 -17.76
N ILE A 59 -7.88 46.04 -17.33
CA ILE A 59 -8.22 45.70 -15.95
C ILE A 59 -7.03 44.98 -15.30
N GLU A 60 -6.50 45.57 -14.24
CA GLU A 60 -5.37 44.99 -13.48
C GLU A 60 -5.80 43.79 -12.62
N ASN A 61 -7.09 43.73 -12.22
CA ASN A 61 -7.62 42.69 -11.33
C ASN A 61 -8.78 41.91 -11.97
N TYR A 62 -8.45 40.90 -12.79
CA TYR A 62 -9.45 40.04 -13.41
C TYR A 62 -10.32 39.28 -12.41
N SER A 63 -9.78 38.96 -11.22
CA SER A 63 -10.50 38.17 -10.21
C SER A 63 -11.79 38.87 -9.78
N GLU A 64 -11.75 40.18 -9.55
CA GLU A 64 -12.90 40.95 -9.08
C GLU A 64 -14.01 41.03 -10.15
N VAL A 65 -13.62 41.27 -11.41
CA VAL A 65 -14.56 41.30 -12.53
C VAL A 65 -15.23 39.95 -12.73
N PHE A 66 -14.45 38.87 -12.70
CA PHE A 66 -15.00 37.53 -12.83
C PHE A 66 -15.91 37.15 -11.68
N GLU A 67 -15.56 37.49 -10.45
CA GLU A 67 -16.41 37.23 -9.29
C GLU A 67 -17.76 37.91 -9.44
N GLU A 68 -17.81 39.16 -9.92
CA GLU A 68 -19.07 39.88 -10.15
C GLU A 68 -19.86 39.35 -11.36
N VAL A 69 -19.19 39.00 -12.47
CA VAL A 69 -19.83 38.36 -13.62
C VAL A 69 -20.45 37.02 -13.21
N LEU A 70 -19.69 36.17 -12.50
CA LEU A 70 -20.16 34.87 -12.01
C LEU A 70 -21.33 35.06 -11.05
N LYS A 71 -21.26 36.01 -10.11
CA LYS A 71 -22.38 36.36 -9.22
C LYS A 71 -23.65 36.68 -10.01
N GLY A 72 -23.54 37.50 -11.05
CA GLY A 72 -24.66 37.86 -11.91
C GLY A 72 -25.24 36.65 -12.64
N LEU A 73 -24.37 35.83 -13.24
CA LEU A 73 -24.78 34.63 -13.97
C LEU A 73 -25.49 33.62 -13.05
N TYR A 74 -24.94 33.35 -11.87
CA TYR A 74 -25.55 32.46 -10.88
C TYR A 74 -26.86 33.02 -10.32
N LYS A 75 -26.91 34.32 -9.99
CA LYS A 75 -28.13 34.96 -9.45
C LYS A 75 -29.31 34.87 -10.42
N HIS A 76 -29.02 34.86 -11.73
CA HIS A 76 -30.04 34.84 -12.77
C HIS A 76 -30.21 33.47 -13.45
N ASN A 77 -29.56 32.39 -12.96
CA ASN A 77 -29.58 31.04 -13.54
C ASN A 77 -29.26 31.00 -15.05
N LYS A 78 -28.38 31.88 -15.53
CA LYS A 78 -28.03 31.98 -16.96
C LYS A 78 -26.87 31.06 -17.34
N PHE A 79 -27.05 29.75 -17.15
CA PHE A 79 -25.99 28.76 -17.45
C PHE A 79 -25.61 28.70 -18.93
N ASP A 80 -26.54 28.99 -19.85
CA ASP A 80 -26.22 29.06 -21.28
C ASP A 80 -25.25 30.19 -21.61
N ALA A 81 -25.37 31.33 -20.92
CA ALA A 81 -24.44 32.45 -21.07
C ALA A 81 -23.05 32.12 -20.50
N LEU A 82 -23.00 31.34 -19.41
CA LEU A 82 -21.73 30.81 -18.88
C LEU A 82 -21.05 29.89 -19.91
N ASN A 83 -21.80 29.01 -20.57
CA ASN A 83 -21.26 28.12 -21.60
C ASN A 83 -20.75 28.88 -22.83
N GLN A 84 -21.48 29.91 -23.28
CA GLN A 84 -21.03 30.77 -24.38
C GLN A 84 -19.75 31.53 -24.00
N PHE A 85 -19.70 32.08 -22.79
CA PHE A 85 -18.51 32.74 -22.27
C PHE A 85 -17.32 31.78 -22.20
N MET A 86 -17.54 30.55 -21.72
CA MET A 86 -16.54 29.50 -21.65
C MET A 86 -15.99 29.09 -23.02
N SER A 87 -16.87 28.94 -24.02
CA SER A 87 -16.43 28.67 -25.40
C SER A 87 -15.54 29.80 -25.92
N PHE A 88 -15.96 31.05 -25.70
CA PHE A 88 -15.18 32.22 -26.10
C PHE A 88 -13.79 32.24 -25.43
N LEU A 89 -13.71 31.96 -24.12
CA LEU A 89 -12.44 31.88 -23.41
C LEU A 89 -11.54 30.75 -23.92
N SER A 90 -12.12 29.58 -24.15
CA SER A 90 -11.37 28.41 -24.63
C SER A 90 -10.80 28.65 -26.03
N ASP A 91 -11.60 29.19 -26.95
CA ASP A 91 -11.26 29.27 -28.37
C ASP A 91 -10.37 30.47 -28.71
N LYS A 92 -10.51 31.59 -27.99
CA LYS A 92 -9.82 32.85 -28.33
C LYS A 92 -8.74 33.26 -27.35
N MET A 93 -8.86 32.88 -26.07
CA MET A 93 -8.02 33.42 -25.00
C MET A 93 -6.91 32.47 -24.55
N ASN A 94 -7.11 31.16 -24.65
CA ASN A 94 -6.13 30.19 -24.15
C ASN A 94 -4.75 30.32 -24.82
N GLU A 95 -4.69 30.69 -26.09
CA GLU A 95 -3.43 30.88 -26.81
C GLU A 95 -2.66 32.15 -26.40
N LYS A 96 -3.37 33.20 -25.95
CA LYS A 96 -2.77 34.52 -25.72
C LYS A 96 -2.60 34.88 -24.24
N HIS A 97 -3.48 34.39 -23.38
CA HIS A 97 -3.54 34.75 -21.96
C HIS A 97 -3.95 33.53 -21.10
N PRO A 98 -3.08 32.51 -20.94
CA PRO A 98 -3.38 31.32 -20.14
C PRO A 98 -3.69 31.64 -18.67
N GLU A 99 -3.07 32.69 -18.10
CA GLU A 99 -3.32 33.20 -16.75
C GLU A 99 -4.78 33.62 -16.53
N PHE A 100 -5.42 34.09 -17.60
CA PHE A 100 -6.80 34.54 -17.58
C PHE A 100 -7.77 33.37 -17.43
N VAL A 101 -7.54 32.33 -18.22
CA VAL A 101 -8.29 31.07 -18.16
C VAL A 101 -8.15 30.46 -16.76
N GLN A 102 -6.93 30.40 -16.23
CA GLN A 102 -6.67 29.90 -14.87
C GLN A 102 -7.43 30.71 -13.79
N THR A 103 -7.39 32.05 -13.87
CA THR A 103 -8.06 32.93 -12.90
C THR A 103 -9.58 32.79 -12.97
N PHE A 104 -10.13 32.66 -14.18
CA PHE A 104 -11.54 32.40 -14.39
C PHE A 104 -11.98 31.08 -13.75
N PHE A 105 -11.31 29.98 -14.07
CA PHE A 105 -11.63 28.66 -13.52
C PHE A 105 -11.48 28.62 -12.00
N THR A 106 -10.46 29.30 -11.46
CA THR A 106 -10.27 29.42 -10.00
C THR A 106 -11.43 30.17 -9.35
N SER A 107 -11.87 31.28 -9.95
CA SER A 107 -13.00 32.07 -9.45
C SER A 107 -14.31 31.27 -9.56
N MET A 108 -14.52 30.57 -10.68
CA MET A 108 -15.66 29.69 -10.87
C MET A 108 -15.70 28.58 -9.80
N ALA A 109 -14.57 27.93 -9.53
CA ALA A 109 -14.46 26.89 -8.51
C ALA A 109 -14.79 27.39 -7.09
N LYS A 110 -14.44 28.65 -6.74
CA LYS A 110 -14.81 29.26 -5.46
C LYS A 110 -16.32 29.43 -5.29
N HIS A 111 -17.05 29.64 -6.38
CA HIS A 111 -18.51 29.86 -6.36
C HIS A 111 -19.33 28.58 -6.47
N ILE A 112 -18.75 27.47 -6.94
CA ILE A 112 -19.43 26.18 -7.00
C ILE A 112 -19.57 25.61 -5.58
N LYS A 113 -20.78 25.70 -5.02
CA LYS A 113 -21.12 25.04 -3.75
C LYS A 113 -21.51 23.59 -3.99
N LEU A 114 -20.50 22.71 -4.11
CA LEU A 114 -20.70 21.25 -4.30
C LEU A 114 -21.53 20.60 -3.18
N GLN A 115 -21.58 21.21 -1.99
CA GLN A 115 -22.35 20.72 -0.83
C GLN A 115 -23.88 20.66 -1.09
N ASN A 116 -24.37 21.43 -2.06
CA ASN A 116 -25.79 21.52 -2.37
C ASN A 116 -26.18 20.71 -3.62
N SER A 117 -25.21 20.11 -4.31
CA SER A 117 -25.46 19.30 -5.52
C SER A 117 -25.96 17.91 -5.15
N THR A 118 -26.93 17.40 -5.89
CA THR A 118 -27.28 15.97 -5.82
C THR A 118 -26.13 15.11 -6.41
N PRO A 119 -26.03 13.81 -6.05
CA PRO A 119 -24.99 12.93 -6.60
C PRO A 119 -24.98 12.84 -8.14
N ASN A 120 -26.16 12.90 -8.77
CA ASN A 120 -26.28 12.89 -10.23
C ASN A 120 -25.77 14.19 -10.86
N GLU A 121 -26.12 15.35 -10.29
CA GLU A 121 -25.63 16.65 -10.76
C GLU A 121 -24.11 16.74 -10.60
N LEU A 122 -23.57 16.29 -9.47
CA LEU A 122 -22.12 16.26 -9.24
C LEU A 122 -21.41 15.37 -10.27
N THR A 123 -21.98 14.21 -10.57
CA THR A 123 -21.43 13.27 -11.56
C THR A 123 -21.48 13.87 -12.97
N GLN A 124 -22.59 14.52 -13.34
CA GLN A 124 -22.71 15.23 -14.61
C GLN A 124 -21.70 16.38 -14.73
N GLN A 125 -21.51 17.15 -13.65
CA GLN A 125 -20.53 18.25 -13.60
C GLN A 125 -19.10 17.72 -13.76
N LEU A 126 -18.72 16.68 -13.02
CA LEU A 126 -17.40 16.06 -13.13
C LEU A 126 -17.17 15.43 -14.50
N ASN A 127 -18.18 14.75 -15.05
CA ASN A 127 -18.11 14.20 -16.41
C ASN A 127 -17.96 15.31 -17.45
N ALA A 128 -18.69 16.41 -17.35
CA ALA A 128 -18.54 17.53 -18.27
C ALA A 128 -17.13 18.15 -18.24
N ILE A 129 -16.53 18.27 -17.05
CA ILE A 129 -15.15 18.77 -16.87
C ILE A 129 -14.14 17.80 -17.48
N THR A 130 -14.38 16.49 -17.35
CA THR A 130 -13.41 15.46 -17.76
C THR A 130 -13.59 14.95 -19.19
N GLN A 131 -14.78 15.07 -19.78
CA GLN A 131 -15.09 14.55 -21.12
C GLN A 131 -14.27 15.21 -22.23
N LYS A 132 -13.79 16.44 -22.01
CA LYS A 132 -12.94 17.18 -22.94
C LYS A 132 -11.45 16.90 -22.77
N VAL A 133 -11.08 16.11 -21.76
CA VAL A 133 -9.71 15.68 -21.53
C VAL A 133 -9.48 14.42 -22.38
N GLU A 134 -9.28 14.60 -23.69
CA GLU A 134 -9.13 13.49 -24.63
C GLU A 134 -7.77 12.76 -24.49
N GLN A 135 -6.70 13.48 -24.12
CA GLN A 135 -5.38 12.92 -23.83
C GLN A 135 -4.65 13.75 -22.76
N ILE A 136 -4.30 13.12 -21.64
CA ILE A 136 -3.45 13.70 -20.60
C ILE A 136 -2.01 13.33 -20.95
N ASN A 137 -1.16 14.33 -21.22
CA ASN A 137 0.25 14.03 -21.40
C ASN A 137 0.91 13.67 -20.05
N TYR A 138 2.12 13.13 -20.09
CA TYR A 138 2.83 12.66 -18.89
C TYR A 138 3.05 13.75 -17.83
N ALA A 139 3.27 15.00 -18.24
CA ALA A 139 3.50 16.12 -17.32
C ALA A 139 2.20 16.54 -16.62
N GLU A 140 1.07 16.45 -17.31
CA GLU A 140 -0.27 16.73 -16.78
C GLU A 140 -0.77 15.64 -15.83
N ALA A 141 -0.30 14.38 -15.99
CA ALA A 141 -0.67 13.27 -15.11
C ALA A 141 -0.38 13.56 -13.63
N ALA A 142 0.67 14.33 -13.32
CA ALA A 142 0.98 14.74 -11.95
C ALA A 142 -0.10 15.65 -11.35
N VAL A 143 -0.72 16.51 -12.17
CA VAL A 143 -1.82 17.40 -11.73
C VAL A 143 -3.08 16.59 -11.46
N PHE A 144 -3.42 15.65 -12.36
CA PHE A 144 -4.54 14.75 -12.15
C PHE A 144 -4.35 13.82 -10.95
N ASN A 145 -3.12 13.35 -10.70
CA ASN A 145 -2.81 12.57 -9.49
C ASN A 145 -2.99 13.40 -8.21
N LYS A 146 -2.56 14.67 -8.20
CA LYS A 146 -2.80 15.58 -7.06
C LYS A 146 -4.30 15.83 -6.84
N LEU A 147 -5.07 16.01 -7.92
CA LEU A 147 -6.52 16.15 -7.85
C LEU A 147 -7.17 14.88 -7.30
N PHE A 148 -6.79 13.72 -7.81
CA PHE A 148 -7.27 12.42 -7.34
C PHE A 148 -6.98 12.22 -5.85
N TYR A 149 -5.76 12.54 -5.40
CA TYR A 149 -5.38 12.50 -3.99
C TYR A 149 -6.22 13.45 -3.14
N ALA A 150 -6.46 14.68 -3.60
CA ALA A 150 -7.32 15.63 -2.90
C ALA A 150 -8.76 15.12 -2.79
N LEU A 151 -9.29 14.49 -3.85
CA LEU A 151 -10.63 13.88 -3.85
C LEU A 151 -10.71 12.69 -2.88
N ILE A 152 -9.71 11.80 -2.88
CA ILE A 152 -9.61 10.70 -1.93
C ILE A 152 -9.55 11.21 -0.49
N ASN A 153 -8.76 12.23 -0.19
CA ASN A 153 -8.68 12.79 1.16
C ASN A 153 -10.00 13.40 1.65
N LYS A 154 -10.86 13.85 0.72
CA LYS A 154 -12.19 14.39 1.03
C LYS A 154 -13.26 13.32 1.09
N LEU A 155 -13.10 12.23 0.34
CA LEU A 155 -13.82 10.98 0.56
C LEU A 155 -13.37 10.43 1.91
N ASN A 156 -14.06 10.79 2.98
CA ASN A 156 -13.85 10.19 4.28
C ASN A 156 -14.24 8.70 4.17
N LEU A 157 -13.31 7.86 3.69
CA LEU A 157 -13.53 6.45 3.32
C LEU A 157 -13.96 5.58 4.50
N ASN A 158 -13.98 6.14 5.70
CA ASN A 158 -14.05 5.41 6.95
C ASN A 158 -15.45 4.91 7.36
N GLU A 159 -16.57 5.29 6.72
CA GLU A 159 -17.88 4.82 7.24
C GLU A 159 -18.97 4.44 6.22
N LYS A 160 -18.95 4.92 4.96
CA LYS A 160 -20.08 4.72 4.02
C LYS A 160 -19.73 4.43 2.58
N ALA A 161 -18.44 4.36 2.22
CA ALA A 161 -18.07 3.91 0.88
C ALA A 161 -18.50 2.45 0.72
N SER A 162 -19.34 2.16 -0.27
CA SER A 162 -19.68 0.77 -0.56
C SER A 162 -18.38 0.06 -0.92
N VAL A 163 -18.06 -1.02 -0.19
CA VAL A 163 -16.91 -1.91 -0.44
C VAL A 163 -16.70 -2.19 -1.95
N PRO A 164 -17.76 -2.34 -2.78
CA PRO A 164 -17.62 -2.46 -4.23
C PRO A 164 -16.89 -1.30 -4.94
N THR A 165 -17.12 -0.05 -4.53
CA THR A 165 -16.54 1.13 -5.20
C THR A 165 -15.04 1.24 -4.94
N THR A 166 -14.60 1.03 -3.70
CA THR A 166 -13.18 1.04 -3.34
C THR A 166 -12.43 -0.11 -4.03
N ILE A 167 -13.04 -1.29 -4.10
CA ILE A 167 -12.49 -2.43 -4.84
C ILE A 167 -12.38 -2.13 -6.33
N TYR A 168 -13.37 -1.45 -6.93
CA TYR A 168 -13.34 -1.07 -8.34
C TYR A 168 -12.19 -0.11 -8.65
N VAL A 169 -11.99 0.92 -7.82
CA VAL A 169 -10.88 1.87 -7.97
C VAL A 169 -9.54 1.15 -7.86
N LEU A 170 -9.33 0.34 -6.80
CA LEU A 170 -8.11 -0.44 -6.63
C LEU A 170 -7.86 -1.39 -7.80
N ARG A 171 -8.91 -2.05 -8.30
CA ARG A 171 -8.81 -2.93 -9.46
C ARG A 171 -8.37 -2.19 -10.71
N LYS A 172 -8.94 -1.01 -11.00
CA LYS A 172 -8.56 -0.21 -12.17
C LYS A 172 -7.13 0.31 -12.09
N VAL A 173 -6.68 0.70 -10.89
CA VAL A 173 -5.27 1.03 -10.64
C VAL A 173 -4.37 -0.18 -10.91
N MET A 174 -4.76 -1.38 -10.48
CA MET A 174 -3.99 -2.60 -10.67
C MET A 174 -4.06 -3.21 -12.09
N GLU A 175 -5.09 -2.90 -12.87
CA GLU A 175 -5.28 -3.34 -14.26
C GLU A 175 -4.50 -2.48 -15.27
N SER A 176 -4.01 -1.31 -14.86
CA SER A 176 -3.19 -0.45 -15.72
C SER A 176 -1.77 -1.01 -15.86
N ASP A 177 -1.45 -1.57 -17.02
CA ASP A 177 -0.12 -2.11 -17.34
C ASP A 177 0.99 -1.05 -17.18
N TYR A 178 0.67 0.20 -17.50
CA TYR A 178 1.56 1.35 -17.33
C TYR A 178 1.95 1.62 -15.87
N LEU A 179 1.01 1.46 -14.93
CA LEU A 179 1.30 1.65 -13.50
C LEU A 179 2.14 0.50 -12.95
N ARG A 180 1.98 -0.72 -13.46
CA ARG A 180 2.76 -1.89 -13.00
C ARG A 180 4.23 -1.80 -13.33
N GLU A 181 4.60 -1.35 -14.52
CA GLU A 181 6.00 -1.30 -14.93
C GLU A 181 6.74 -0.11 -14.34
N LYS A 182 6.14 1.09 -14.36
CA LYS A 182 6.83 2.30 -13.91
C LYS A 182 6.80 2.52 -12.39
N ASN A 183 5.71 2.11 -11.73
CA ASN A 183 5.49 2.36 -10.31
C ASN A 183 5.52 1.06 -9.49
N SER A 184 6.30 0.07 -9.94
CA SER A 184 6.39 -1.25 -9.28
C SER A 184 6.80 -1.13 -7.81
N ASN A 185 7.68 -0.19 -7.49
CA ASN A 185 8.16 0.06 -6.14
C ASN A 185 7.08 0.67 -5.23
N GLU A 186 6.31 1.63 -5.74
CA GLU A 186 5.22 2.28 -5.01
C GLU A 186 4.07 1.30 -4.78
N ILE A 187 3.71 0.51 -5.79
CA ILE A 187 2.70 -0.56 -5.67
C ILE A 187 3.15 -1.60 -4.65
N LYS A 188 4.43 -1.99 -4.68
CA LYS A 188 5.03 -2.88 -3.69
C LYS A 188 4.94 -2.27 -2.28
N ALA A 189 5.31 -1.01 -2.10
CA ALA A 189 5.24 -0.33 -0.80
C ALA A 189 3.80 -0.24 -0.26
N ILE A 190 2.82 0.06 -1.12
CA ILE A 190 1.40 0.03 -0.77
C ILE A 190 0.98 -1.37 -0.35
N PHE A 191 1.34 -2.38 -1.13
CA PHE A 191 1.02 -3.77 -0.84
C PHE A 191 1.64 -4.23 0.49
N GLU A 192 2.91 -3.94 0.73
CA GLU A 192 3.61 -4.24 1.99
C GLU A 192 2.95 -3.52 3.16
N THR A 193 2.57 -2.26 3.01
CA THR A 193 1.85 -1.50 4.05
C THR A 193 0.47 -2.10 4.35
N ILE A 194 -0.25 -2.58 3.33
CA ILE A 194 -1.52 -3.27 3.52
C ILE A 194 -1.28 -4.58 4.28
N LEU A 195 -0.30 -5.38 3.85
CA LEU A 195 0.01 -6.67 4.48
C LEU A 195 0.42 -6.54 5.94
N THR A 196 1.21 -5.52 6.30
CA THR A 196 1.67 -5.31 7.69
C THR A 196 0.55 -4.88 8.64
N ASN A 197 -0.56 -4.35 8.11
CA ASN A 197 -1.70 -3.88 8.91
C ASN A 197 -2.94 -4.79 8.79
N CYS A 198 -2.88 -5.86 7.99
CA CYS A 198 -3.98 -6.82 7.84
C CYS A 198 -3.91 -7.94 8.88
N ASP A 199 -5.06 -8.57 9.13
CA ASP A 199 -5.12 -9.82 9.89
C ASP A 199 -4.34 -10.92 9.16
N ASN A 200 -3.51 -11.67 9.91
CA ASN A 200 -2.71 -12.78 9.39
C ASN A 200 -3.57 -13.82 8.64
N ASP A 201 -4.79 -14.10 9.10
CA ASP A 201 -5.69 -15.06 8.46
C ASP A 201 -6.10 -14.62 7.04
N TRP A 202 -6.22 -13.31 6.80
CA TRP A 202 -6.58 -12.77 5.48
C TRP A 202 -5.42 -12.91 4.50
N VAL A 203 -4.20 -12.65 4.98
CA VAL A 203 -2.97 -12.80 4.21
C VAL A 203 -2.79 -14.26 3.82
N ASP A 204 -2.94 -15.19 4.77
CA ASP A 204 -2.85 -16.62 4.53
C ASP A 204 -3.88 -17.09 3.50
N LYS A 205 -5.15 -16.68 3.64
CA LYS A 205 -6.21 -16.99 2.66
C LYS A 205 -5.89 -16.46 1.26
N ALA A 206 -5.34 -15.25 1.15
CA ALA A 206 -4.97 -14.66 -0.12
C ALA A 206 -3.79 -15.41 -0.78
N ILE A 207 -2.77 -15.76 0.00
CA ILE A 207 -1.62 -16.57 -0.46
C ILE A 207 -2.10 -17.95 -0.91
N MET A 208 -2.96 -18.62 -0.15
CA MET A 208 -3.50 -19.94 -0.49
C MET A 208 -4.32 -19.94 -1.77
N ARG A 209 -5.02 -18.84 -2.09
CA ARG A 209 -5.76 -18.67 -3.36
C ARG A 209 -4.84 -18.51 -4.57
N ARG A 210 -3.68 -17.87 -4.39
CA ARG A 210 -2.68 -17.69 -5.46
C ARG A 210 -1.73 -18.86 -5.62
N ARG A 211 -1.54 -19.68 -4.57
CA ARG A 211 -0.76 -20.91 -4.70
C ARG A 211 -1.41 -21.78 -5.79
N PRO A 212 -0.64 -22.22 -6.82
CA PRO A 212 -1.17 -23.14 -7.81
C PRO A 212 -1.70 -24.37 -7.07
N LYS A 213 -2.99 -24.69 -7.28
CA LYS A 213 -3.74 -25.76 -6.59
C LYS A 213 -3.16 -27.18 -6.76
N ALA A 214 -1.98 -27.34 -7.36
CA ALA A 214 -1.42 -28.63 -7.70
C ALA A 214 0.11 -28.65 -7.80
N SER A 215 0.86 -27.95 -6.94
CA SER A 215 2.13 -28.58 -6.55
C SER A 215 1.74 -29.74 -5.64
N LYS A 216 1.89 -30.98 -6.10
CA LYS A 216 1.78 -32.15 -5.23
C LYS A 216 2.82 -31.95 -4.14
N VAL A 217 2.40 -31.49 -2.97
CA VAL A 217 3.27 -31.40 -1.79
C VAL A 217 3.48 -32.84 -1.35
N GLN A 218 4.49 -33.47 -1.94
CA GLN A 218 4.91 -34.79 -1.52
C GLN A 218 5.76 -34.62 -0.28
N THR A 219 5.29 -35.17 0.84
CA THR A 219 6.13 -35.33 2.02
C THR A 219 7.37 -36.14 1.61
N PRO A 220 8.60 -35.66 1.89
CA PRO A 220 9.80 -36.42 1.59
C PRO A 220 9.79 -37.75 2.35
N MET A 221 10.65 -38.68 1.94
CA MET A 221 10.86 -39.89 2.74
C MET A 221 11.41 -39.49 4.11
N LEU A 222 10.69 -39.89 5.16
CA LEU A 222 11.05 -39.61 6.55
C LEU A 222 11.80 -40.82 7.14
N PRO A 223 12.77 -40.59 8.02
CA PRO A 223 13.46 -41.68 8.70
C PRO A 223 12.53 -42.45 9.65
N PRO A 224 12.83 -43.72 9.95
CA PRO A 224 12.14 -44.46 10.99
C PRO A 224 12.20 -43.73 12.34
N GLY A 225 11.13 -43.81 13.12
CA GLY A 225 11.03 -43.12 14.41
C GLY A 225 10.61 -41.65 14.31
N THR A 226 10.38 -41.09 13.11
CA THR A 226 9.75 -39.76 13.00
C THR A 226 8.32 -39.80 13.52
N ILE A 227 8.05 -39.02 14.57
CA ILE A 227 6.71 -38.83 15.15
C ILE A 227 6.04 -37.55 14.64
N HIS A 228 6.83 -36.58 14.17
CA HIS A 228 6.30 -35.37 13.56
C HIS A 228 7.23 -34.79 12.49
N TYR A 229 6.64 -34.25 11.43
CA TYR A 229 7.34 -33.52 10.37
C TYR A 229 6.55 -32.28 9.98
N LYS A 230 7.24 -31.16 9.83
CA LYS A 230 6.69 -29.90 9.31
C LYS A 230 7.70 -29.20 8.43
N GLN A 231 7.24 -28.71 7.29
CA GLN A 231 7.96 -27.72 6.48
C GLN A 231 7.38 -26.33 6.73
N THR A 232 8.21 -25.37 7.11
CA THR A 232 7.77 -23.98 7.34
C THR A 232 7.64 -23.22 6.02
N LEU A 233 7.00 -22.04 6.05
CA LEU A 233 6.90 -21.17 4.87
C LEU A 233 8.26 -20.64 4.38
N ALA A 234 9.28 -20.66 5.24
CA ALA A 234 10.66 -20.29 4.91
C ALA A 234 11.50 -21.48 4.41
N ASP A 235 10.86 -22.57 3.96
CA ASP A 235 11.53 -23.80 3.53
C ASP A 235 12.40 -24.48 4.61
N HIS A 236 12.17 -24.19 5.90
CA HIS A 236 12.83 -24.96 6.97
C HIS A 236 12.10 -26.28 7.23
N HIS A 237 12.86 -27.31 7.56
CA HIS A 237 12.34 -28.61 7.94
C HIS A 237 12.47 -28.79 9.45
N VAL A 238 11.36 -29.11 10.11
CA VAL A 238 11.32 -29.53 11.51
C VAL A 238 10.98 -31.01 11.55
N VAL A 239 11.88 -31.82 12.09
CA VAL A 239 11.71 -33.27 12.22
C VAL A 239 11.83 -33.64 13.69
N ILE A 240 10.79 -34.26 14.24
CA ILE A 240 10.77 -34.76 15.61
C ILE A 240 10.83 -36.27 15.54
N MET A 241 11.86 -36.84 16.17
CA MET A 241 12.12 -38.27 16.20
C MET A 241 12.05 -38.80 17.63
N GLU A 242 11.37 -39.92 17.79
CA GLU A 242 11.39 -40.71 19.00
C GLU A 242 12.59 -41.66 18.98
N VAL A 243 13.35 -41.70 20.06
CA VAL A 243 14.44 -42.64 20.27
C VAL A 243 14.04 -43.55 21.44
N PRO A 244 13.96 -44.87 21.22
CA PRO A 244 13.52 -45.79 22.25
C PRO A 244 14.51 -45.85 23.41
N LYS A 245 14.00 -46.19 24.59
CA LYS A 245 14.80 -46.51 25.78
C LYS A 245 15.73 -47.68 25.47
N GLN A 246 17.04 -47.51 25.68
CA GLN A 246 18.02 -48.56 25.40
C GLN A 246 19.34 -48.32 26.15
N LEU A 247 20.14 -49.38 26.26
CA LEU A 247 21.54 -49.28 26.64
C LEU A 247 22.35 -48.79 25.44
N ARG A 248 23.25 -47.81 25.65
CA ARG A 248 24.11 -47.25 24.60
C ARG A 248 25.56 -47.21 25.07
N ASN A 249 26.48 -47.43 24.13
CA ASN A 249 27.87 -47.08 24.37
C ASN A 249 28.03 -45.57 24.29
N VAL A 250 28.84 -45.02 25.19
CA VAL A 250 29.10 -43.59 25.28
C VAL A 250 30.59 -43.31 25.49
N ARG A 251 31.06 -42.11 25.13
CA ARG A 251 32.46 -41.73 25.29
C ARG A 251 32.65 -40.68 26.37
N LEU A 252 33.35 -41.05 27.45
CA LEU A 252 33.84 -40.12 28.48
C LEU A 252 35.29 -39.73 28.15
N GLY A 253 35.46 -38.62 27.44
CA GLY A 253 36.77 -38.20 26.92
C GLY A 253 37.31 -39.20 25.90
N LYS A 254 38.39 -39.91 26.25
CA LYS A 254 39.02 -40.96 25.41
C LYS A 254 38.57 -42.38 25.75
N ILE A 255 37.78 -42.54 26.81
CA ILE A 255 37.36 -43.86 27.31
C ILE A 255 35.96 -44.14 26.78
N GLU A 256 35.79 -45.28 26.12
CA GLU A 256 34.48 -45.80 25.76
C GLU A 256 33.90 -46.56 26.94
N VAL A 257 32.70 -46.18 27.36
CA VAL A 257 31.93 -46.83 28.42
C VAL A 257 30.72 -47.48 27.76
N GLY A 258 30.68 -48.80 27.79
CA GLY A 258 29.60 -49.58 27.19
C GLY A 258 28.33 -49.59 28.04
N GLU A 259 27.20 -49.88 27.38
CA GLU A 259 25.95 -50.31 28.01
C GLU A 259 25.36 -49.35 29.07
N VAL A 260 25.40 -48.04 28.81
CA VAL A 260 24.79 -47.03 29.68
C VAL A 260 23.31 -46.89 29.36
N GLY A 261 22.43 -47.07 30.34
CA GLY A 261 20.99 -46.99 30.12
C GLY A 261 20.49 -45.57 29.91
N HIS A 262 19.93 -45.30 28.74
CA HIS A 262 19.27 -44.02 28.44
C HIS A 262 17.76 -44.15 28.59
N PRO A 263 17.06 -43.08 29.05
CA PRO A 263 15.61 -43.03 29.00
C PRO A 263 15.12 -43.00 27.54
N LYS A 264 13.80 -43.08 27.35
CA LYS A 264 13.20 -42.74 26.06
C LYS A 264 13.45 -41.25 25.78
N LEU A 265 13.80 -40.91 24.54
CA LEU A 265 14.13 -39.53 24.17
C LEU A 265 13.29 -39.05 23.00
N VAL A 266 13.15 -37.73 22.93
CA VAL A 266 12.67 -37.03 21.75
C VAL A 266 13.78 -36.14 21.25
N VAL A 267 14.10 -36.26 19.97
CA VAL A 267 15.13 -35.49 19.28
C VAL A 267 14.46 -34.61 18.22
N ILE A 268 14.69 -33.31 18.29
CA ILE A 268 14.11 -32.33 17.39
C ILE A 268 15.23 -31.76 16.55
N PHE A 269 15.09 -31.88 15.23
CA PHE A 269 15.99 -31.29 14.26
C PHE A 269 15.28 -30.14 13.56
N THR A 270 15.95 -28.99 13.52
CA THR A 270 15.61 -27.91 12.60
C THR A 270 16.68 -27.86 11.52
N LEU A 271 16.26 -27.97 10.27
CA LEU A 271 17.14 -27.87 9.09
C LEU A 271 16.69 -26.72 8.19
N ASN A 272 17.64 -26.09 7.53
CA ASN A 272 17.36 -25.14 6.46
C ASN A 272 16.96 -25.87 5.15
N LYS A 273 16.77 -25.10 4.07
CA LYS A 273 16.39 -25.61 2.75
C LYS A 273 17.44 -26.55 2.14
N GLU A 274 18.71 -26.31 2.44
CA GLU A 274 19.84 -27.13 1.99
C GLU A 274 20.03 -28.39 2.84
N LEU A 275 19.13 -28.68 3.79
CA LEU A 275 19.24 -29.78 4.76
C LEU A 275 20.48 -29.68 5.65
N THR A 276 20.97 -28.46 5.90
CA THR A 276 21.92 -28.17 6.96
C THR A 276 21.18 -28.08 8.29
N ILE A 277 21.64 -28.84 9.28
CA ILE A 277 21.13 -28.75 10.64
C ILE A 277 21.49 -27.38 11.19
N ILE A 278 20.49 -26.63 11.63
CA ILE A 278 20.66 -25.30 12.25
C ILE A 278 20.35 -25.32 13.76
N ASP A 279 19.54 -26.29 14.21
CA ASP A 279 19.29 -26.55 15.62
C ASP A 279 19.03 -28.03 15.85
N MET A 280 19.50 -28.53 17.00
CA MET A 280 19.24 -29.88 17.48
C MET A 280 18.94 -29.82 18.97
N ARG A 281 17.76 -30.33 19.34
CA ARG A 281 17.33 -30.41 20.73
C ARG A 281 17.08 -31.86 21.13
N VAL A 282 17.44 -32.21 22.36
CA VAL A 282 17.23 -33.55 22.93
C VAL A 282 16.57 -33.40 24.28
N ALA A 283 15.44 -34.06 24.46
CA ALA A 283 14.73 -34.12 25.73
C ALA A 283 14.45 -35.58 26.10
N ALA A 284 14.42 -35.87 27.40
CA ALA A 284 13.94 -37.15 27.89
C ALA A 284 12.41 -37.11 28.02
N VAL A 285 11.77 -38.25 27.83
CA VAL A 285 10.34 -38.45 28.05
C VAL A 285 10.13 -39.77 28.80
N PRO A 286 9.05 -39.90 29.59
CA PRO A 286 8.70 -41.19 30.19
C PRO A 286 8.42 -42.20 29.08
N ASN A 287 8.50 -43.49 29.41
CA ASN A 287 8.26 -44.58 28.46
C ASN A 287 6.75 -44.78 28.17
N VAL A 288 6.10 -43.74 27.63
CA VAL A 288 4.69 -43.66 27.26
C VAL A 288 4.56 -43.13 25.83
N PRO A 289 3.39 -43.26 25.16
CA PRO A 289 3.15 -42.61 23.87
C PRO A 289 3.40 -41.10 23.95
N VAL A 290 4.09 -40.55 22.94
CA VAL A 290 4.45 -39.12 22.89
C VAL A 290 3.45 -38.37 22.01
N ASP A 291 2.94 -37.26 22.54
CA ASP A 291 2.11 -36.27 21.84
C ASP A 291 2.65 -34.85 22.07
N PHE A 292 1.96 -33.83 21.55
CA PHE A 292 2.39 -32.43 21.68
C PHE A 292 2.31 -31.88 23.11
N ASP A 293 1.42 -32.44 23.94
CA ASP A 293 1.22 -31.99 25.32
C ASP A 293 2.09 -32.78 26.32
N THR A 294 2.84 -33.77 25.83
CA THR A 294 3.74 -34.60 26.63
C THR A 294 4.79 -33.72 27.32
N PRO A 295 4.92 -33.81 28.65
CA PRO A 295 5.92 -33.06 29.40
C PRO A 295 7.32 -33.55 29.05
N LEU A 296 8.23 -32.60 28.81
CA LEU A 296 9.62 -32.89 28.55
C LEU A 296 10.41 -32.90 29.85
N PHE A 297 11.40 -33.78 29.91
CA PHE A 297 12.33 -33.92 31.03
C PHE A 297 13.74 -33.60 30.56
N LYS A 298 14.58 -33.17 31.49
CA LYS A 298 15.98 -32.87 31.21
C LYS A 298 16.69 -34.14 30.75
N PHE A 299 17.53 -34.01 29.74
CA PHE A 299 18.44 -35.09 29.37
C PHE A 299 19.38 -35.39 30.55
N PRO A 300 19.55 -36.67 30.93
CA PRO A 300 20.17 -37.01 32.21
C PRO A 300 21.68 -36.78 32.26
N TYR A 301 22.35 -36.75 31.12
CA TYR A 301 23.82 -36.69 31.02
C TYR A 301 24.31 -35.35 30.48
N ASN A 302 25.63 -35.24 30.34
CA ASN A 302 26.29 -34.05 29.79
C ASN A 302 25.93 -33.85 28.30
N ASN A 303 26.36 -32.74 27.70
CA ASN A 303 26.12 -32.32 26.30
C ASN A 303 24.75 -31.72 25.97
N VAL A 304 23.83 -31.61 26.92
CA VAL A 304 22.52 -31.00 26.67
C VAL A 304 22.26 -29.90 27.68
N PHE A 305 21.96 -28.70 27.18
CA PHE A 305 21.63 -27.53 27.99
C PHE A 305 20.24 -27.63 28.61
N ARG A 306 19.90 -26.72 29.53
CA ARG A 306 18.60 -26.70 30.21
C ARG A 306 17.41 -26.47 29.27
N ASP A 307 17.63 -25.77 28.17
CA ASP A 307 16.67 -25.51 27.09
C ASP A 307 16.59 -26.67 26.08
N CYS A 308 17.15 -27.84 26.43
CA CYS A 308 17.28 -29.03 25.58
C CYS A 308 18.23 -28.87 24.39
N GLY A 309 18.90 -27.72 24.22
CA GLY A 309 19.86 -27.52 23.14
C GLY A 309 21.08 -28.44 23.26
N VAL A 310 21.54 -29.00 22.14
CA VAL A 310 22.71 -29.88 22.14
C VAL A 310 24.01 -29.08 21.99
N CYS A 311 25.01 -29.43 22.81
CA CYS A 311 26.38 -29.01 22.66
C CYS A 311 27.24 -30.15 22.08
N TRP A 312 27.61 -30.02 20.82
CA TRP A 312 28.53 -30.95 20.16
C TRP A 312 29.24 -30.23 18.99
N PRO A 313 30.35 -30.77 18.45
CA PRO A 313 31.20 -30.05 17.50
C PRO A 313 30.56 -29.81 16.13
N ASP A 314 29.68 -30.71 15.66
CA ASP A 314 29.22 -30.76 14.27
C ASP A 314 27.86 -30.07 14.04
N LYS A 315 27.65 -28.89 14.63
CA LYS A 315 26.34 -28.19 14.62
C LYS A 315 25.83 -27.78 13.23
N ASN A 316 26.68 -27.80 12.19
CA ASN A 316 26.35 -27.35 10.83
C ASN A 316 26.46 -28.49 9.79
N MET A 317 26.18 -29.73 10.19
CA MET A 317 26.19 -30.86 9.28
C MET A 317 25.10 -30.71 8.21
N THR A 318 25.48 -30.86 6.93
CA THR A 318 24.56 -30.87 5.79
C THR A 318 24.26 -32.29 5.36
N LEU A 319 22.98 -32.65 5.32
CA LEU A 319 22.51 -33.98 4.96
C LEU A 319 22.12 -34.04 3.48
N LYS A 320 22.30 -35.20 2.85
CA LYS A 320 21.78 -35.45 1.50
C LYS A 320 20.26 -35.68 1.49
N SER A 321 19.71 -36.13 2.61
CA SER A 321 18.31 -36.51 2.77
C SER A 321 17.95 -36.59 4.26
N LEU A 322 16.68 -36.34 4.60
CA LEU A 322 16.14 -36.48 5.95
C LEU A 322 16.27 -37.92 6.48
N VAL A 323 16.35 -38.92 5.60
CA VAL A 323 16.55 -40.34 5.95
C VAL A 323 17.85 -40.57 6.72
N HIS A 324 18.82 -39.65 6.65
CA HIS A 324 20.10 -39.75 7.36
C HIS A 324 20.08 -39.18 8.79
N LEU A 325 18.98 -38.59 9.27
CA LEU A 325 18.90 -38.07 10.64
C LEU A 325 19.21 -39.09 11.76
N PRO A 326 18.86 -40.39 11.66
CA PRO A 326 19.28 -41.39 12.64
C PRO A 326 20.80 -41.44 12.85
N MET A 327 21.59 -41.28 11.78
CA MET A 327 23.06 -41.25 11.87
C MET A 327 23.55 -40.10 12.75
N VAL A 328 22.87 -38.95 12.71
CA VAL A 328 23.22 -37.78 13.52
C VAL A 328 22.97 -38.05 15.00
N ILE A 329 21.89 -38.76 15.33
CA ILE A 329 21.61 -39.21 16.69
C ILE A 329 22.74 -40.13 17.19
N ASP A 330 23.19 -41.07 16.35
CA ASP A 330 24.30 -41.96 16.72
C ASP A 330 25.63 -41.20 16.88
N LEU A 331 25.88 -40.19 16.05
CA LEU A 331 27.06 -39.33 16.21
C LEU A 331 27.01 -38.51 17.50
N PHE A 332 25.83 -38.03 17.90
CA PHE A 332 25.65 -37.34 19.19
C PHE A 332 26.03 -38.25 20.36
N PHE A 333 25.58 -39.51 20.41
CA PHE A 333 25.94 -40.44 21.48
C PHE A 333 27.42 -40.86 21.46
N ASN A 334 28.03 -40.90 20.27
CA ASN A 334 29.44 -41.23 20.09
C ASN A 334 30.37 -40.00 20.28
N SER A 335 29.82 -38.81 20.45
CA SER A 335 30.59 -37.61 20.73
C SER A 335 31.09 -37.60 22.18
N PRO A 336 32.33 -37.16 22.43
CA PRO A 336 32.83 -37.05 23.80
C PRO A 336 31.91 -36.15 24.64
N TYR A 337 31.59 -36.58 25.86
CA TYR A 337 30.90 -35.73 26.81
C TYR A 337 31.74 -34.50 27.19
N SER A 338 31.15 -33.32 27.02
CA SER A 338 31.65 -32.04 27.49
C SER A 338 31.70 -32.04 29.01
N GLN A 339 32.79 -31.49 29.55
CA GLN A 339 32.93 -31.26 30.99
C GLN A 339 32.30 -29.94 31.42
N ASP A 340 31.92 -29.08 30.47
CA ASP A 340 31.39 -27.73 30.71
C ASP A 340 29.88 -27.74 31.03
N ILE A 341 29.19 -28.84 30.72
CA ILE A 341 27.76 -29.02 30.94
C ILE A 341 27.55 -30.20 31.88
N LEU A 342 27.08 -29.92 33.10
CA LEU A 342 26.75 -30.94 34.08
C LEU A 342 25.35 -31.50 33.80
N GLY A 343 25.27 -32.81 33.56
CA GLY A 343 24.02 -33.56 33.56
C GLY A 343 23.38 -33.61 34.95
N THR A 344 22.12 -34.05 35.01
CA THR A 344 21.45 -34.30 36.31
C THR A 344 21.97 -35.57 36.98
N HIS A 345 22.58 -36.46 36.21
CA HIS A 345 23.07 -37.76 36.62
C HIS A 345 24.46 -38.03 36.06
N ARG A 346 25.24 -38.85 36.77
CA ARG A 346 26.53 -39.33 36.28
C ARG A 346 26.31 -40.55 35.39
N VAL A 347 27.08 -40.63 34.30
CA VAL A 347 27.03 -41.76 33.35
C VAL A 347 27.33 -43.08 34.05
N GLU A 348 28.27 -43.04 35.01
CA GLU A 348 28.75 -44.20 35.76
C GLU A 348 27.66 -44.89 36.60
N ASP A 349 26.62 -44.16 37.01
CA ASP A 349 25.54 -44.69 37.84
C ASP A 349 24.65 -45.68 37.06
N PHE A 350 24.65 -45.57 35.73
CA PHE A 350 23.78 -46.28 34.79
C PHE A 350 24.51 -47.29 33.89
N ILE A 351 25.77 -47.60 34.17
CA ILE A 351 26.50 -48.66 33.46
C ILE A 351 25.84 -50.02 33.75
N ASN A 352 25.52 -50.77 32.70
CA ASN A 352 24.85 -52.08 32.75
C ASN A 352 23.49 -52.05 33.47
N LYS A 353 22.84 -50.88 33.53
CA LYS A 353 21.53 -50.70 34.15
C LYS A 353 20.62 -49.93 33.22
N GLU A 354 19.34 -50.31 33.19
CA GLU A 354 18.34 -49.47 32.56
C GLU A 354 18.12 -48.16 33.34
N PHE A 355 17.77 -47.10 32.62
CA PHE A 355 17.34 -45.86 33.25
C PHE A 355 15.97 -46.03 33.94
N ASP A 356 15.82 -45.56 35.17
CA ASP A 356 14.51 -45.56 35.86
C ASP A 356 13.82 -44.21 35.62
N ASP A 357 12.63 -44.23 35.01
CA ASP A 357 11.85 -43.02 34.68
C ASP A 357 11.53 -42.18 35.93
N LYS A 358 11.55 -42.76 37.13
CA LYS A 358 11.40 -42.02 38.39
C LYS A 358 12.54 -41.02 38.64
N GLN A 359 13.67 -41.20 37.98
CA GLN A 359 14.85 -40.34 38.08
C GLN A 359 14.83 -39.20 37.05
N LEU A 360 13.79 -39.11 36.22
CA LEU A 360 13.62 -38.00 35.29
C LEU A 360 13.37 -36.70 36.04
N VAL A 361 14.12 -35.66 35.67
CA VAL A 361 13.96 -34.32 36.23
C VAL A 361 13.08 -33.49 35.31
N PRO A 362 11.92 -33.00 35.75
CA PRO A 362 11.02 -32.21 34.90
C PRO A 362 11.73 -31.02 34.25
N ASN A 363 11.36 -30.75 33.01
CA ASN A 363 11.62 -29.49 32.36
C ASN A 363 10.31 -28.69 32.30
N GLU A 364 10.37 -27.36 32.28
CA GLU A 364 9.18 -26.49 32.21
C GLU A 364 8.58 -26.43 30.79
N LEU A 365 8.95 -27.38 29.93
CA LEU A 365 8.63 -27.42 28.51
C LEU A 365 7.74 -28.62 28.18
N THR A 366 6.91 -28.46 27.16
CA THR A 366 6.20 -29.54 26.47
C THR A 366 6.66 -29.59 25.01
N LEU A 367 6.36 -30.68 24.30
CA LEU A 367 6.73 -30.81 22.90
C LEU A 367 6.10 -29.73 21.99
N LYS A 368 5.00 -29.11 22.41
CA LYS A 368 4.37 -27.97 21.72
C LYS A 368 5.15 -26.67 21.84
N ASN A 369 5.89 -26.49 22.94
CA ASN A 369 6.50 -25.21 23.33
C ASN A 369 8.03 -25.18 23.13
N ILE A 370 8.60 -26.27 22.60
CA ILE A 370 10.02 -26.41 22.26
C ILE A 370 10.27 -26.00 20.81
#